data_AF-A0A352W808-F1
#
_entry.id   AF-A0A352W808-F1
#
_cell.length_a   1.000
_cell.length_b   1.000
_cell.length_c   1.000
_cell.angle_alpha   90.00
_cell.angle_beta   90.00
_cell.angle_gamma   90.00
#
_symmetry.space_group_name_H-M   'P 1'
#
loop_
_entity.id
_entity.type
_entity.pdbx_description
1 polymer ?
#
loop_
_entity_poly.entity_id
_entity_poly.type
_entity_poly.pdbx_seq_one_letter_code
_entity_poly.pdbx_strand_id
1 'polypeptide(L)' 'PQDVLDSAFERLTVTYDPLPDTLDAMAQRAYEMGFLGDAPPNLTNFCNLKILNEILRERGLSPIGP' A
#
# COMPACT_ATOMS: atom_id res chain seq x y z
N PRO A 1 -2.39 -23.25 -17.32
CA PRO A 1 -2.15 -21.80 -17.11
C PRO A 1 -3.39 -21.07 -16.57
N GLN A 2 -4.57 -21.27 -17.19
CA GLN A 2 -5.81 -20.62 -16.76
C GLN A 2 -6.22 -21.00 -15.34
N ASP A 3 -6.17 -22.30 -15.05
CA ASP A 3 -6.39 -22.91 -13.74
C ASP A 3 -5.54 -22.28 -12.63
N VAL A 4 -4.29 -21.93 -12.90
CA VAL A 4 -3.39 -21.26 -11.95
C VAL A 4 -3.81 -19.81 -11.69
N LEU A 5 -4.23 -19.10 -12.74
CA LEU A 5 -4.71 -17.72 -12.61
C LEU A 5 -6.04 -17.66 -11.87
N ASP A 6 -6.98 -18.54 -12.19
CA ASP A 6 -8.29 -18.63 -11.54
C ASP A 6 -8.13 -18.87 -10.04
N SER A 7 -7.27 -19.82 -9.65
CA SER A 7 -6.96 -20.09 -8.24
C SER A 7 -6.27 -18.91 -7.54
N ALA A 8 -5.48 -18.10 -8.25
CA ALA A 8 -4.83 -16.93 -7.64
C ALA A 8 -5.84 -15.87 -7.20
N PHE A 9 -6.92 -15.67 -7.96
CA PHE A 9 -7.98 -14.73 -7.60
C PHE A 9 -8.78 -15.18 -6.37
N GLU A 10 -8.93 -16.49 -6.15
CA GLU A 10 -9.60 -17.03 -4.94
C GLU A 10 -8.88 -16.64 -3.64
N ARG A 11 -7.57 -16.34 -3.71
CA ARG A 11 -6.76 -15.95 -2.54
C ARG A 11 -6.61 -14.44 -2.37
N LEU A 12 -7.17 -13.65 -3.30
CA LEU A 12 -7.06 -12.20 -3.27
C LEU A 12 -8.09 -11.60 -2.31
N THR A 13 -7.62 -10.75 -1.39
CA THR A 13 -8.51 -9.95 -0.53
C THR A 13 -8.52 -8.51 -1.05
N VAL A 14 -9.68 -8.02 -1.46
CA VAL A 14 -9.87 -6.61 -1.83
C VAL A 14 -9.96 -5.79 -0.54
N THR A 15 -9.12 -4.78 -0.41
CA THR A 15 -9.10 -3.88 0.74
C THR A 15 -8.91 -2.44 0.29
N TYR A 16 -9.40 -1.50 1.11
CA TYR A 16 -9.10 -0.07 0.99
C TYR A 16 -7.95 0.37 1.91
N ASP A 17 -7.34 -0.58 2.64
CA ASP A 17 -6.16 -0.34 3.47
C ASP A 17 -4.95 0.01 2.57
N PRO A 18 -4.32 1.19 2.76
CA PRO A 18 -3.17 1.62 1.98
C PRO A 18 -1.86 0.91 2.37
N LEU A 19 -1.83 0.11 3.44
CA LEU A 19 -0.68 -0.65 3.93
C LEU A 19 0.62 0.19 4.08
N PRO A 20 0.60 1.32 4.82
CA PRO A 20 1.75 2.24 4.92
C PRO A 20 3.01 1.58 5.47
N ASP A 21 2.87 0.75 6.52
CA ASP A 21 4.00 0.00 7.10
C ASP A 21 4.66 -0.94 6.08
N THR A 22 3.87 -1.50 5.15
CA THR A 22 4.38 -2.38 4.10
C THR A 22 5.18 -1.58 3.07
N LEU A 23 4.72 -0.38 2.73
CA LEU A 23 5.44 0.53 1.85
C LEU A 23 6.81 0.89 2.44
N ASP A 24 6.84 1.29 3.72
CA ASP A 24 8.08 1.62 4.43
C ASP A 24 9.06 0.44 4.45
N ALA A 25 8.58 -0.75 4.83
CA ALA A 25 9.40 -1.96 4.87
C ALA A 25 9.96 -2.34 3.49
N MET A 26 9.16 -2.20 2.43
CA MET A 26 9.60 -2.52 1.07
C MET A 26 10.58 -1.50 0.51
N ALA A 27 10.36 -0.21 0.78
CA ALA A 27 11.30 0.84 0.38
C ALA A 27 12.64 0.68 1.10
N GLN A 28 12.62 0.37 2.40
CA GLN A 28 13.84 0.08 3.16
C GLN A 28 14.60 -1.12 2.57
N ARG A 29 13.92 -2.23 2.28
CA ARG A 29 14.55 -3.40 1.64
C ARG A 29 15.13 -3.07 0.27
N ALA A 30 14.40 -2.30 -0.55
CA ALA A 30 14.88 -1.90 -1.87
C ALA A 30 16.11 -0.99 -1.79
N TYR A 31 16.17 -0.11 -0.79
CA TYR A 31 17.35 0.69 -0.48
C TYR A 31 18.53 -0.18 -0.06
N GLU A 32 18.34 -1.11 0.88
CA GLU A 32 19.37 -2.05 1.34
C GLU A 32 19.93 -2.93 0.22
N MET A 33 19.10 -3.26 -0.77
CA MET A 33 19.52 -3.99 -1.98
C MET A 33 20.20 -3.10 -3.03
N GLY A 34 20.32 -1.79 -2.80
CA GLY A 34 20.95 -0.84 -3.71
C GLY A 34 20.07 -0.41 -4.89
N PHE A 35 18.77 -0.70 -4.86
CA PHE A 35 17.84 -0.31 -5.94
C PHE A 35 17.39 1.15 -5.87
N LEU A 36 17.52 1.81 -4.71
CA LEU A 36 17.04 3.19 -4.49
C LEU A 36 18.17 4.22 -4.37
N GLY A 37 19.37 3.91 -4.87
CA GLY A 37 20.53 4.80 -4.82
C GLY A 37 21.19 4.86 -3.45
N ASP A 38 21.93 5.94 -3.21
CA ASP A 38 22.85 6.03 -2.06
C ASP A 38 22.22 6.58 -0.77
N ALA A 39 21.04 7.22 -0.87
CA ALA A 39 20.35 7.82 0.26
C ALA A 39 19.05 7.07 0.61
N PRO A 40 18.71 6.93 1.91
CA PRO A 40 17.44 6.35 2.32
C PRO A 40 16.24 7.08 1.69
N PRO A 41 15.23 6.37 1.20
CA PRO A 41 14.08 6.99 0.55
C PRO A 41 13.26 7.80 1.55
N ASN A 42 12.89 9.02 1.17
CA ASN A 42 11.92 9.82 1.94
C ASN A 42 10.50 9.54 1.42
N LEU A 43 9.69 8.84 2.22
CA LEU A 43 8.31 8.50 1.88
C LEU A 43 7.27 9.47 2.46
N THR A 44 7.71 10.61 3.00
CA THR A 44 6.79 11.65 3.51
C THR A 44 5.80 12.05 2.42
N ASN A 45 4.50 11.95 2.73
CA ASN A 45 3.38 12.23 1.82
C ASN A 45 3.30 11.33 0.56
N PHE A 46 3.95 10.17 0.56
CA PHE A 46 3.85 9.23 -0.57
C PHE A 46 2.41 8.72 -0.76
N CYS A 47 1.68 8.51 0.34
CA CYS A 47 0.27 8.16 0.33
C CYS A 47 -0.61 9.40 0.60
N ASN A 48 -1.35 9.86 -0.42
CA ASN A 48 -2.37 10.88 -0.24
C ASN A 48 -3.73 10.23 0.09
N LEU A 49 -4.11 10.28 1.36
CA LEU A 49 -5.32 9.64 1.87
C LEU A 49 -6.56 10.54 1.82
N LYS A 50 -6.50 11.72 1.18
CA LYS A 50 -7.59 12.70 1.19
C LYS A 50 -8.91 12.12 0.64
N ILE A 51 -8.88 11.64 -0.60
CA ILE A 51 -10.08 11.14 -1.30
C ILE A 51 -10.61 9.89 -0.60
N LEU A 52 -9.72 8.99 -0.18
CA LEU A 52 -10.11 7.79 0.55
C LEU A 52 -10.85 8.15 1.85
N ASN A 53 -10.30 9.09 2.64
CA ASN A 53 -10.93 9.52 3.88
C ASN A 53 -12.24 10.29 3.66
N GLU A 54 -12.42 10.98 2.53
CA GLU A 54 -13.71 11.55 2.13
C GLU A 54 -14.75 10.43 1.93
N ILE A 55 -14.41 9.39 1.16
CA ILE A 55 -15.29 8.24 0.90
C ILE A 55 -15.59 7.45 2.18
N LEU A 56 -14.61 7.23 3.06
CA LEU A 56 -14.82 6.52 4.32
C LEU A 56 -15.84 7.23 5.20
N ARG A 57 -15.76 8.56 5.29
CA ARG A 57 -16.75 9.36 6.04
C ARG A 57 -18.14 9.27 5.44
N GLU A 58 -18.27 9.36 4.11
CA GLU A 58 -19.57 9.19 3.42
C GLU A 58 -20.18 7.81 3.68
N ARG A 59 -19.34 6.80 3.90
CA ARG A 59 -19.76 5.42 4.24
C ARG A 59 -19.94 5.19 5.75
N GLY A 60 -19.78 6.21 6.59
CA GLY A 60 -19.89 6.09 8.05
C GLY A 60 -18.73 5.34 8.72
N LEU A 61 -17.59 5.21 8.03
CA LEU A 61 -16.38 4.57 8.53
C LEU A 61 -15.39 5.59 9.08
N SER A 62 -14.51 5.15 9.99
CA SER A 62 -13.44 5.98 10.54
C SER A 62 -12.40 6.31 9.47
N PRO A 63 -11.85 7.55 9.46
CA PRO A 63 -10.72 7.89 8.61
C PRO A 63 -9.48 7.12 9.05
N ILE A 64 -8.58 6.87 8.11
CA ILE A 64 -7.30 6.22 8.33
C ILE A 64 -6.15 7.24 8.29
N GLY A 65 -5.14 7.01 9.11
CA GLY A 65 -3.94 7.83 9.20
C GLY A 65 -2.84 7.37 8.23
N PRO A 66 -1.88 8.25 7.92
CA PRO A 66 -0.58 7.85 7.40
C PRO A 66 0.24 7.11 8.46
#